data_AF-A0AA89Q7B9-F1
#
_entry.id   AF-A0AA89Q7B9-F1
#
_cell.length_a   1.000
_cell.length_b   1.000
_cell.length_c   1.000
_cell.angle_alpha   90.00
_cell.angle_beta   90.00
_cell.angle_gamma   90.00
#
_symmetry.space_group_name_H-M   'P 1'
#
loop_
_entity.id
_entity.type
_entity.pdbx_description
1 polymer ?
#
loop_
_entity_poly.entity_id
_entity_poly.type
_entity_poly.pdbx_seq_one_letter_code
_entity_poly.pdbx_strand_id
1 'polypeptide(L)'
;MTTPDGPAMLPVYYEVVDDALVFRTSPDAAPAVAVGTEVAFEVDHIDDAMSQGWSVLAVGRAEAVRDPDEVRRLDTRAHTDPGRGKDAHCG
;
A
#
# COMPACT_ATOMS: atom_id res chain seq x y z
N MET A 1 6.62 -4.67 6.37
CA MET A 1 7.65 -3.85 7.06
C MET A 1 8.18 -4.60 8.27
N THR A 2 9.40 -4.34 8.73
CA THR A 2 9.91 -4.93 9.98
C THR A 2 9.69 -3.97 11.13
N THR A 3 8.97 -4.40 12.16
CA THR A 3 8.74 -3.65 13.40
C THR A 3 9.59 -4.24 14.54
N PRO A 4 9.69 -3.58 15.70
CA PRO A 4 10.36 -4.14 16.88
C PRO A 4 9.79 -5.50 17.34
N ASP A 5 8.51 -5.74 17.08
CA ASP A 5 7.80 -6.97 17.46
C ASP A 5 7.91 -8.08 16.39
N GLY A 6 8.54 -7.79 15.26
CA GLY A 6 8.71 -8.71 14.13
C GLY A 6 8.18 -8.17 12.80
N PRO A 7 8.14 -8.99 11.74
CA PRO A 7 7.59 -8.58 10.46
C PRO A 7 6.08 -8.34 10.56
N ALA A 8 5.61 -7.22 10.03
CA ALA A 8 4.20 -6.87 9.92
C ALA A 8 3.77 -6.76 8.45
N MET A 9 2.63 -7.38 8.12
CA MET A 9 1.91 -7.26 6.86
C MET A 9 0.56 -6.60 7.12
N LEU A 10 0.30 -5.49 6.43
CA LEU A 10 -0.90 -4.68 6.59
C LEU A 10 -1.57 -4.51 5.23
N PRO A 11 -2.87 -4.80 5.08
CA PRO A 11 -3.57 -4.58 3.83
C PRO A 11 -3.64 -3.08 3.53
N VAL A 12 -3.35 -2.71 2.28
CA VAL A 12 -3.49 -1.35 1.78
C VAL A 12 -4.17 -1.37 0.42
N TYR A 13 -4.99 -0.35 0.14
CA TYR A 13 -5.33 -0.03 -1.23
C TYR A 13 -4.17 0.73 -1.85
N TYR A 14 -3.77 0.30 -3.03
CA TYR A 14 -2.62 0.85 -3.74
C TYR A 14 -3.01 1.25 -5.15
N GLU A 15 -2.21 2.13 -5.72
CA GLU A 15 -2.22 2.53 -7.12
C GLU A 15 -0.81 2.36 -7.66
N VAL A 16 -0.70 2.07 -8.96
CA VAL A 16 0.56 2.16 -9.69
C VAL A 16 0.51 3.47 -10.48
N VAL A 17 1.35 4.43 -10.11
CA VAL A 17 1.45 5.71 -10.80
C VAL A 17 2.85 5.86 -11.36
N ASP A 18 2.93 5.99 -12.68
CA ASP A 18 4.19 5.90 -13.42
C ASP A 18 4.89 4.57 -13.06
N ASP A 19 6.07 4.60 -12.41
CA ASP A 19 6.79 3.40 -11.97
C ASP A 19 6.79 3.23 -10.43
N ALA A 20 5.87 3.89 -9.72
CA ALA A 20 5.80 3.88 -8.26
C ALA A 20 4.51 3.23 -7.72
N LEU A 21 4.66 2.47 -6.63
CA LEU A 21 3.54 2.00 -5.81
C LEU A 21 3.16 3.09 -4.81
N VAL A 22 1.90 3.52 -4.84
CA VAL A 22 1.39 4.60 -4.00
C VAL A 22 0.19 4.10 -3.21
N PHE A 23 0.15 4.39 -1.92
CA PHE A 23 -1.02 4.14 -1.08
C PHE A 23 -1.28 5.34 -0.17
N ARG A 24 -2.53 5.55 0.21
CA ARG A 24 -2.94 6.61 1.16
C ARG A 24 -3.06 6.03 2.55
N THR A 25 -2.58 6.77 3.55
CA THR A 25 -2.71 6.39 4.96
C THR A 25 -2.78 7.63 5.85
N SER A 26 -3.46 7.51 6.99
CA SER A 26 -3.44 8.54 8.03
C SER A 26 -2.09 8.52 8.75
N PRO A 27 -1.53 9.66 9.19
CA PRO A 27 -0.31 9.68 10.02
C PRO A 27 -0.39 8.83 11.29
N ASP A 28 -1.60 8.61 11.80
CA ASP A 28 -1.86 7.81 13.02
C ASP A 28 -2.16 6.34 12.73
N ALA A 29 -2.22 5.93 11.46
CA ALA A 29 -2.51 4.55 11.07
C ALA A 29 -1.24 3.69 11.01
N ALA A 30 -1.40 2.39 11.25
CA ALA A 30 -0.29 1.45 11.30
C ALA A 30 0.67 1.49 10.08
N PRO A 31 0.23 1.65 8.82
CA PRO A 31 1.14 1.75 7.69
C PRO A 31 2.06 2.98 7.70
N ALA A 32 1.72 4.05 8.44
CA ALA A 32 2.53 5.27 8.49
C ALA A 32 3.91 5.05 9.12
N VAL A 33 4.06 4.03 9.98
CA VAL A 33 5.34 3.70 10.64
C VAL A 33 6.38 3.15 9.65
N ALA A 34 5.96 2.74 8.45
CA ALA A 34 6.86 2.26 7.41
C ALA A 34 7.74 3.36 6.82
N VAL A 35 7.37 4.63 6.95
CA VAL A 35 8.07 5.76 6.33
C VAL A 35 9.55 5.77 6.72
N GLY A 36 10.42 5.83 5.72
CA GLY A 36 11.86 5.83 5.86
C GLY A 36 12.51 4.44 5.96
N THR A 37 11.71 3.38 6.02
CA THR A 37 12.16 1.98 6.13
C THR A 37 12.01 1.22 4.81
N GLU A 38 12.73 0.09 4.70
CA GLU A 38 12.52 -0.87 3.61
C GLU A 38 11.24 -1.68 3.87
N VAL A 39 10.41 -1.81 2.84
CA VAL A 39 9.16 -2.55 2.86
C VAL A 39 9.09 -3.52 1.69
N ALA A 40 8.42 -4.65 1.95
CA ALA A 40 7.90 -5.50 0.90
C ALA A 40 6.43 -5.16 0.66
N PHE A 41 6.04 -5.17 -0.61
CA PHE A 41 4.67 -5.09 -1.09
C PHE A 41 4.34 -6.38 -1.84
N GLU A 42 3.13 -6.88 -1.65
CA GLU A 42 2.63 -8.09 -2.28
C GLU A 42 1.23 -7.84 -2.83
N VAL A 43 0.97 -8.38 -4.02
CA VAL A 43 -0.38 -8.63 -4.49
C VAL A 43 -0.43 -10.01 -5.15
N ASP A 44 -1.46 -10.77 -4.83
CA ASP A 44 -1.73 -12.08 -5.38
C ASP A 44 -3.10 -12.13 -6.04
N HIS A 45 -3.27 -13.10 -6.94
CA HIS A 45 -4.54 -13.43 -7.53
C HIS A 45 -4.63 -14.93 -7.76
N ILE A 46 -5.75 -15.52 -7.34
CA ILE A 46 -6.07 -16.93 -7.54
C ILE A 46 -7.37 -17.01 -8.36
N ASP A 47 -7.31 -17.74 -9.47
CA ASP A 47 -8.47 -18.14 -10.27
C ASP A 47 -8.76 -19.62 -10.00
N ASP A 48 -9.71 -19.87 -9.09
CA ASP A 48 -10.12 -21.22 -8.70
C ASP A 48 -10.75 -22.01 -9.86
N ALA A 49 -11.42 -21.34 -10.80
CA ALA A 49 -12.10 -21.99 -11.92
C ALA A 49 -11.09 -22.59 -12.91
N MET A 50 -9.96 -21.92 -13.10
CA MET A 50 -8.89 -22.35 -13.99
C MET A 50 -7.74 -23.06 -13.24
N SER A 51 -7.79 -23.14 -11.90
CA SER A 51 -6.68 -23.62 -11.05
C SER A 51 -5.35 -22.95 -11.39
N GLN A 52 -5.41 -21.63 -11.59
CA GLN A 52 -4.26 -20.80 -11.95
C GLN A 52 -4.14 -19.63 -10.98
N GLY A 53 -2.96 -19.03 -10.92
CA GLY A 53 -2.74 -17.85 -10.09
C GLY A 53 -1.41 -17.19 -10.39
N TRP A 54 -1.25 -15.98 -9.90
CA TRP A 54 -0.01 -15.23 -9.98
C TRP A 54 0.20 -14.41 -8.70
N SER A 55 1.46 -14.09 -8.42
CA SER A 55 1.84 -13.19 -7.33
C SER A 55 2.90 -12.23 -7.83
N VAL A 56 2.83 -11.00 -7.34
CA VAL A 56 3.82 -9.95 -7.57
C VAL A 56 4.35 -9.50 -6.22
N LEU A 57 5.69 -9.50 -6.10
CA LEU A 57 6.38 -8.96 -4.94
C LEU A 57 7.28 -7.82 -5.38
N ALA A 58 7.27 -6.73 -4.61
CA ALA A 58 8.17 -5.59 -4.80
C ALA A 58 8.82 -5.24 -3.46
N VAL A 59 10.08 -4.83 -3.49
CA VAL A 59 10.81 -4.33 -2.32
C VAL A 59 11.32 -2.93 -2.64
N GLY A 60 11.12 -2.02 -1.71
CA GLY A 60 11.55 -0.63 -1.88
C GLY A 60 11.50 0.14 -0.57
N ARG A 61 11.99 1.37 -0.60
CA ARG A 61 11.92 2.26 0.56
C ARG A 61 10.61 3.02 0.54
N ALA A 62 9.87 3.00 1.65
CA ALA A 62 8.66 3.78 1.77
C ALA A 62 8.99 5.26 2.08
N GLU A 63 8.44 6.18 1.31
CA GLU A 63 8.65 7.62 1.48
C GLU A 63 7.32 8.35 1.59
N ALA A 64 7.25 9.31 2.52
CA ALA A 64 6.06 10.13 2.68
C ALA A 64 6.06 11.28 1.67
N VAL A 65 5.04 11.32 0.83
CA VAL A 65 4.78 12.43 -0.07
C VAL A 65 4.19 13.60 0.73
N ARG A 66 4.92 14.72 0.80
CA ARG A 66 4.51 15.92 1.55
C ARG A 66 4.35 17.18 0.70
N ASP A 67 4.87 17.16 -0.52
CA ASP A 67 4.70 18.28 -1.45
C ASP A 67 3.22 18.34 -1.87
N PRO A 68 2.50 19.46 -1.59
CA PRO A 68 1.09 19.59 -1.91
C PRO A 68 0.77 19.41 -3.41
N ASP A 69 1.69 19.81 -4.30
CA ASP A 69 1.49 19.65 -5.74
C ASP A 69 1.63 18.19 -6.16
N GLU A 70 2.55 17.45 -5.53
CA GLU A 70 2.72 16.02 -5.71
C GLU A 70 1.49 15.26 -5.19
N VAL A 71 1.03 15.58 -3.97
CA VAL A 71 -0.18 14.96 -3.39
C VAL A 71 -1.37 15.14 -4.31
N ARG A 72 -1.59 16.38 -4.80
CA ARG A 72 -2.69 16.68 -5.72
C ARG A 72 -2.57 15.93 -7.04
N ARG A 73 -1.35 15.76 -7.57
CA ARG A 73 -1.10 14.96 -8.78
C ARG A 73 -1.48 13.50 -8.57
N LEU A 74 -1.07 12.92 -7.45
CA LEU A 74 -1.38 11.52 -7.10
C LEU A 74 -2.87 11.32 -6.86
N ASP A 75 -3.53 12.25 -6.16
CA ASP A 75 -4.99 12.21 -5.93
C ASP A 75 -5.79 12.25 -7.23
N THR A 76 -5.35 13.03 -8.22
CA THR A 76 -6.03 13.13 -9.53
C THR A 76 -5.93 11.82 -10.34
N ARG A 77 -4.90 11.00 -10.08
CA ARG A 77 -4.62 9.75 -10.80
C ARG A 77 -5.14 8.51 -10.09
N ALA A 78 -5.61 8.63 -8.84
CA ALA A 78 -6.13 7.50 -8.09
C ALA A 78 -7.47 7.03 -8.70
N HIS A 79 -7.54 5.75 -9.08
CA HIS A 79 -8.75 5.11 -9.58
C HIS A 79 -9.62 4.54 -8.45
N THR A 80 -9.05 4.41 -7.25
CA THR A 80 -9.73 3.94 -6.04
C THR A 80 -10.32 5.09 -5.21
N ASP A 81 -11.60 4.93 -4.84
CA ASP A 81 -12.31 5.86 -3.96
C ASP A 81 -11.67 5.86 -2.56
N PRO A 82 -11.29 7.03 -2.01
CA PRO A 82 -10.66 7.17 -0.69
C PRO A 82 -11.47 6.54 0.46
N GLY A 83 -12.76 6.27 0.28
CA GLY A 83 -13.65 5.75 1.32
C GLY A 83 -13.46 4.28 1.75
N ARG A 84 -12.62 3.47 1.09
CA ARG A 84 -12.55 2.02 1.33
C ARG A 84 -11.57 1.56 2.42
N GLY A 85 -10.84 2.46 3.06
CA GLY A 85 -9.77 2.16 4.03
C GLY A 85 -10.11 2.32 5.52
N LYS A 86 -11.37 2.52 5.92
CA LYS A 86 -11.75 2.87 7.32
C LYS A 86 -12.36 1.73 8.14
N ASP A 87 -12.30 0.50 7.65
CA ASP A 87 -12.94 -0.65 8.30
C ASP A 87 -12.11 -1.94 8.12
N ALA A 88 -10.83 -1.89 8.46
CA ALA A 88 -10.05 -3.09 8.79
C ALA A 88 -10.07 -3.33 10.31
N HIS A 89 -11.27 -3.49 10.88
CA HIS A 89 -11.44 -4.16 12.17
C HIS A 89 -11.57 -5.66 11.88
N CYS A 90 -10.51 -6.43 12.10
CA CYS A 90 -10.60 -7.88 12.25
C CYS A 90 -10.77 -8.20 13.73
N GLY A 91 -11.89 -8.82 14.09
CA GLY A 91 -12.06 -9.58 15.32
C GLY A 91 -11.52 -11.01 15.20
#